data_AF-A0A956M3S2-F1
#
_entry.id   AF-A0A956M3S2-F1
#
_cell.length_a   1.000
_cell.length_b   1.000
_cell.length_c   1.000
_cell.angle_alpha   90.00
_cell.angle_beta   90.00
_cell.angle_gamma   90.00
#
_symmetry.space_group_name_H-M   'P 1'
#
loop_
_entity.id
_entity.type
_entity.pdbx_description
1 polymer ?
#
loop_
_entity_poly.entity_id
_entity_poly.type
_entity_poly.pdbx_seq_one_letter_code
_entity_poly.pdbx_strand_id
1 'polypeptide(L)'
;GEKLYNQRGCVQCHSVDGSARVGPSFLGLWGKTRTFQDGSSRVADENYVRQSVLEPQSQIVKGFEGVMPTFQGRLRDPEINALIAYIRSLGENQGGQPAGEQTPDSQNPDGQTPDGGSPDSPAQGE
;
A
#
# COMPACT_ATOMS: atom_id res chain seq x y z
N GLY A 1 11.05 -3.79 11.11
CA GLY A 1 11.01 -2.32 11.19
C GLY A 1 10.33 -1.78 12.43
N GLU A 2 9.23 -2.38 12.90
CA GLU A 2 8.47 -1.88 14.07
C GLU A 2 9.32 -1.54 15.29
N LYS A 3 10.25 -2.42 15.68
CA LYS A 3 11.19 -2.16 16.78
C LYS A 3 11.98 -0.87 16.57
N LEU A 4 12.49 -0.63 15.35
CA LEU A 4 13.21 0.61 15.01
C LEU A 4 12.28 1.82 15.01
N TYR A 5 11.05 1.70 14.51
CA TYR A 5 10.05 2.77 14.55
C TYR A 5 9.80 3.26 15.98
N ASN A 6 9.76 2.35 16.95
CA ASN A 6 9.65 2.70 18.37
C ASN A 6 10.97 3.25 18.93
N GLN A 7 12.09 2.54 18.71
CA GLN A 7 13.38 2.88 19.33
C GLN A 7 14.04 4.14 18.77
N ARG A 8 13.75 4.50 17.53
CA ARG A 8 14.31 5.68 16.85
C ARG A 8 13.41 6.91 16.96
N GLY A 9 12.33 6.80 17.74
CA GLY A 9 11.44 7.92 18.06
C GLY A 9 10.44 8.29 16.97
N CYS A 10 10.33 7.49 15.90
CA CYS A 10 9.39 7.76 14.80
C CYS A 10 7.94 7.84 15.31
N VAL A 11 7.59 6.96 16.26
CA VAL A 11 6.27 6.86 16.92
C VAL A 11 5.82 8.14 17.64
N GLN A 12 6.77 9.00 18.02
CA GLN A 12 6.45 10.25 18.72
C GLN A 12 5.77 11.26 17.79
N CYS A 13 6.07 11.21 16.49
CA CYS A 13 5.58 12.17 15.50
C CYS A 13 4.66 11.53 14.45
N HIS A 14 4.86 10.25 14.13
CA HIS A 14 4.08 9.53 13.13
C HIS A 14 3.27 8.45 13.80
N SER A 15 1.97 8.39 13.49
CA SER A 15 1.10 7.32 13.96
C SER A 15 1.06 6.17 12.95
N VAL A 16 0.48 5.05 13.39
CA VAL A 16 0.13 3.88 12.56
C VAL A 16 -1.35 3.53 12.67
N ASP A 17 -2.16 4.41 13.26
CA ASP A 17 -3.61 4.24 13.46
C ASP A 17 -4.45 5.12 12.50
N GLY A 18 -3.78 5.95 11.68
CA GLY A 18 -4.44 6.86 10.75
C GLY A 18 -4.55 8.30 11.25
N SER A 19 -4.34 8.55 12.55
CA SER A 19 -4.38 9.90 13.11
C SER A 19 -3.18 10.74 12.66
N ALA A 20 -3.40 12.01 12.29
CA ALA A 20 -2.29 12.95 12.12
C ALA A 20 -1.79 13.41 13.50
N ARG A 21 -0.48 13.61 13.63
CA ARG A 21 0.17 14.19 14.83
C ARG A 21 1.07 15.33 14.37
N VAL A 22 2.30 15.40 14.90
CA VAL A 22 3.36 16.30 14.40
C VAL A 22 3.69 16.00 12.94
N GLY A 23 3.65 14.71 12.57
CA GLY A 23 3.78 14.24 11.19
C GLY A 23 2.55 13.46 10.72
N PRO A 24 2.48 13.14 9.42
CA PRO A 24 1.40 12.33 8.87
C PRO A 24 1.48 10.88 9.38
N SER A 25 0.33 10.21 9.40
CA SER A 25 0.27 8.76 9.65
C SER A 25 0.98 7.96 8.56
N PHE A 26 1.64 6.88 8.97
CA PHE A 26 2.20 5.87 8.05
C PHE A 26 1.16 4.83 7.62
N LEU A 27 -0.01 4.76 8.27
CA LEU A 27 -1.05 3.80 7.93
C LEU A 27 -1.52 4.00 6.48
N GLY A 28 -1.41 2.93 5.68
CA GLY A 28 -1.75 2.97 4.26
C GLY A 28 -0.99 4.03 3.46
N LEU A 29 0.23 4.42 3.87
CA LEU A 29 1.05 5.37 3.13
C LEU A 29 1.48 4.80 1.78
N TRP A 30 1.87 3.53 1.75
CA TRP A 30 2.55 2.92 0.61
C TRP A 30 1.72 3.01 -0.68
N GLY A 31 2.37 3.45 -1.76
CA GLY A 31 1.72 3.60 -3.08
C GLY A 31 0.76 4.78 -3.20
N LYS A 32 0.49 5.54 -2.13
CA LYS A 32 -0.35 6.74 -2.21
C LYS A 32 0.42 7.96 -2.67
N THR A 33 -0.22 8.80 -3.47
CA THR A 33 0.33 10.11 -3.86
C THR A 33 0.35 11.07 -2.66
N ARG A 34 1.49 11.72 -2.46
CA ARG A 34 1.68 12.82 -1.50
C ARG A 34 1.86 14.12 -2.26
N THR A 35 1.17 15.16 -1.78
CA THR A 35 1.35 16.54 -2.24
C THR A 35 2.25 17.28 -1.26
N PHE A 36 3.19 18.05 -1.77
CA PHE A 36 4.15 18.81 -0.99
C PHE A 36 3.77 20.28 -0.91
N GLN A 37 4.43 21.02 -0.02
CA GLN A 37 4.17 22.45 0.19
C GLN A 37 4.40 23.30 -1.07
N ASP A 38 5.32 22.90 -1.95
CA ASP A 38 5.62 23.56 -3.22
C ASP A 38 4.59 23.27 -4.33
N GLY A 39 3.56 22.46 -4.04
CA GLY A 39 2.53 22.05 -4.99
C GLY A 39 2.91 20.85 -5.86
N SER A 40 4.15 20.37 -5.79
CA SER A 40 4.55 19.14 -6.45
C SER A 40 3.95 17.92 -5.74
N SER A 41 4.00 16.77 -6.41
CA SER A 41 3.51 15.52 -5.83
C SER A 41 4.34 14.31 -6.28
N ARG A 42 4.38 13.29 -5.43
CA ARG A 42 5.11 12.04 -5.68
C ARG A 42 4.39 10.87 -5.02
N VAL A 43 4.50 9.69 -5.61
CA VAL A 43 4.03 8.43 -5.02
C VAL A 43 4.92 8.05 -3.83
N ALA A 44 4.32 7.64 -2.72
CA ALA A 44 5.04 7.16 -1.56
C ALA A 44 5.57 5.73 -1.78
N ASP A 45 6.72 5.67 -2.45
CA ASP A 45 7.49 4.45 -2.72
C ASP A 45 8.72 4.33 -1.80
N GLU A 46 9.59 3.36 -2.08
CA GLU A 46 10.82 3.14 -1.33
C GLU A 46 11.75 4.36 -1.33
N ASN A 47 11.93 4.99 -2.48
CA ASN A 47 12.82 6.15 -2.63
C ASN A 47 12.28 7.35 -1.88
N TYR A 48 10.97 7.58 -1.92
CA TYR A 48 10.31 8.61 -1.13
C TYR A 48 10.60 8.42 0.36
N VAL A 49 10.37 7.22 0.91
CA VAL A 49 10.59 6.99 2.36
C VAL A 49 12.08 7.13 2.72
N ARG A 50 12.99 6.58 1.89
CA ARG A 50 14.44 6.72 2.09
C ARG A 50 14.86 8.20 2.08
N GLN A 51 14.40 8.97 1.10
CA GLN A 51 14.70 10.40 1.00
C GLN A 51 14.10 11.17 2.18
N SER A 52 12.85 10.91 2.60
CA SER A 52 12.25 11.59 3.75
C SER A 52 13.00 11.32 5.05
N VAL A 53 13.65 10.16 5.21
CA VAL A 53 14.45 9.83 6.41
C VAL A 53 15.81 10.54 6.38
N LEU A 54 16.46 10.61 5.23
CA LEU A 54 17.81 11.18 5.07
C LEU A 54 17.79 12.71 4.89
N GLU A 55 16.84 13.20 4.10
CA GLU A 55 16.67 14.59 3.67
C GLU A 55 15.22 15.08 3.91
N PRO A 56 14.70 15.07 5.15
CA PRO A 56 13.29 15.37 5.45
C PRO A 56 12.83 16.77 5.01
N GLN A 57 13.75 17.73 4.88
CA GLN A 57 13.45 19.11 4.48
C GLN A 57 13.34 19.30 2.96
N SER A 58 13.74 18.28 2.17
CA SER A 58 13.69 18.36 0.71
C SER A 58 12.26 18.31 0.17
N GLN A 59 11.36 17.59 0.84
CA GLN A 59 9.97 17.40 0.44
C GLN A 59 9.05 17.38 1.66
N ILE A 60 8.53 18.55 2.04
CA ILE A 60 7.62 18.70 3.18
C ILE A 60 6.19 18.46 2.69
N VAL A 61 5.49 17.49 3.30
CA VAL A 61 4.09 17.18 2.98
C VAL A 61 3.20 18.40 3.29
N LYS A 62 2.31 18.73 2.35
CA LYS A 62 1.37 19.84 2.50
C LYS A 62 0.57 19.71 3.80
N GLY A 63 0.50 20.80 4.58
CA GLY A 63 -0.22 20.85 5.86
C GLY A 63 0.60 20.39 7.08
N PHE A 64 1.87 20.05 6.91
CA PHE A 64 2.80 19.74 7.99
C PHE A 64 3.98 20.69 8.01
N GLU A 65 4.59 20.85 9.18
CA GLU A 65 5.79 21.66 9.38
C GLU A 65 7.07 20.86 9.10
N GLY A 66 8.13 21.55 8.65
CA GLY A 66 9.46 20.99 8.42
C GLY A 66 10.22 20.69 9.71
N VAL A 67 9.65 19.90 10.63
CA VAL A 67 10.26 19.61 11.95
C VAL A 67 10.87 18.22 12.05
N MET A 68 10.72 17.38 11.02
CA MET A 68 11.29 16.04 11.01
C MET A 68 12.83 16.13 11.00
N PRO A 69 13.52 15.52 11.98
CA PRO A 69 14.98 15.54 12.04
C PRO A 69 15.57 14.63 10.95
N THR A 70 16.74 14.99 10.43
CA THR A 70 17.51 14.08 9.56
C THR A 70 18.05 12.89 10.36
N PHE A 71 18.03 11.72 9.73
CA PHE A 71 18.65 10.50 10.24
C PHE A 71 19.91 10.11 9.45
N GLN A 72 20.40 10.99 8.57
CA GLN A 72 21.67 10.80 7.88
C GLN A 72 22.81 10.59 8.90
N GLY A 73 23.56 9.50 8.74
CA GLY A 73 24.61 9.08 9.68
C GLY A 73 24.12 8.52 11.02
N ARG A 74 22.80 8.51 11.28
CA ARG A 74 22.18 7.96 12.51
C ARG A 74 21.52 6.60 12.30
N LEU A 75 21.10 6.32 11.06
CA LEU A 75 20.58 5.03 10.63
C LEU A 75 21.46 4.48 9.51
N ARG A 76 21.71 3.17 9.58
CA ARG A 76 22.39 2.44 8.51
C ARG A 76 21.38 1.92 7.49
N ASP A 77 21.83 1.63 6.28
CA ASP A 77 20.99 1.09 5.20
C ASP A 77 20.10 -0.10 5.60
N PRO A 78 20.58 -1.12 6.35
CA PRO A 78 19.71 -2.20 6.80
C PRO A 78 18.58 -1.74 7.74
N GLU A 79 18.84 -0.70 8.54
CA GLU A 79 17.83 -0.14 9.45
C GLU A 79 16.79 0.67 8.69
N ILE A 80 17.23 1.43 7.69
CA ILE A 80 16.35 2.17 6.77
C ILE A 80 15.46 1.19 6.01
N ASN A 81 16.04 0.14 5.41
CA ASN A 81 15.28 -0.89 4.70
C ASN A 81 14.28 -1.60 5.61
N ALA A 82 14.65 -1.86 6.87
CA ALA A 82 13.73 -2.44 7.84
C ALA A 82 12.56 -1.50 8.20
N LEU A 83 12.79 -0.18 8.29
CA LEU A 83 11.72 0.81 8.49
C LEU A 83 10.79 0.89 7.27
N ILE A 84 11.36 0.91 6.07
CA ILE A 84 10.62 0.91 4.80
C ILE A 84 9.70 -0.32 4.71
N ALA A 85 10.25 -1.51 4.98
CA ALA A 85 9.46 -2.74 4.99
C ALA A 85 8.30 -2.70 6.00
N TYR A 86 8.52 -2.10 7.17
CA TYR A 86 7.45 -1.92 8.16
C TYR A 86 6.37 -0.96 7.66
N ILE A 87 6.75 0.21 7.14
CA ILE A 87 5.81 1.19 6.60
C ILE A 87 4.98 0.59 5.45
N ARG A 88 5.60 -0.20 4.57
CA ARG A 88 4.90 -0.94 3.51
C ARG A 88 3.84 -1.89 4.08
N SER A 89 4.20 -2.66 5.11
CA SER A 89 3.28 -3.62 5.75
C SER A 89 2.05 -2.96 6.40
N LEU A 90 2.12 -1.67 6.74
CA LEU A 90 0.99 -0.92 7.28
C LEU A 90 -0.10 -0.62 6.23
N GLY A 91 0.18 -0.82 4.94
CA GLY A 91 -0.82 -0.76 3.87
C GLY A 91 -1.48 -2.11 3.58
N GLU A 92 -0.80 -3.22 3.89
CA GLU A 92 -1.26 -4.59 3.60
C GLU A 92 -2.15 -5.15 4.72
N ASN A 93 -1.99 -4.65 5.95
CA ASN A 93 -2.74 -5.10 7.13
C ASN A 93 -4.14 -4.48 7.29
N GLN A 94 -4.64 -3.71 6.32
CA GLN A 94 -6.00 -3.19 6.31
C GLN A 94 -6.68 -3.64 5.01
N GLY A 95 -7.55 -4.65 5.12
CA GLY A 95 -8.20 -5.33 4.00
C GLY A 95 -8.67 -4.40 2.88
N GLY A 96 -8.08 -4.61 1.70
CA GLY A 96 -8.41 -3.95 0.46
C GLY A 96 -7.39 -4.37 -0.59
N GLN A 97 -7.80 -5.29 -1.47
CA GLN A 97 -7.05 -5.74 -2.64
C GLN A 97 -6.43 -4.56 -3.40
N PRO A 98 -5.24 -4.71 -4.02
CA PRO A 98 -4.68 -3.66 -4.86
C PRO A 98 -5.65 -3.37 -6.01
N ALA A 99 -6.11 -2.12 -6.11
CA ALA A 99 -6.76 -1.62 -7.31
C ALA A 99 -5.69 -1.47 -8.40
N GLY A 100 -5.77 -2.34 -9.42
CA GLY A 100 -5.05 -2.21 -10.69
C GLY A 100 -3.97 -3.26 -10.93
N GLU A 101 -4.39 -4.45 -11.36
CA GLU A 101 -4.00 -5.02 -12.67
C GLU A 101 -4.77 -6.33 -12.86
N GLN A 102 -6.01 -6.22 -13.33
CA GLN A 102 -6.70 -7.33 -13.97
C GLN A 102 -7.22 -6.83 -15.30
N THR A 103 -6.50 -7.15 -16.37
CA THR A 103 -6.97 -7.73 -17.65
C THR A 103 -5.89 -7.48 -18.73
N PRO A 104 -5.88 -8.19 -19.87
CA PRO A 104 -6.77 -9.28 -20.31
C PRO A 104 -6.00 -10.54 -20.71
N ASP A 105 -6.62 -11.72 -20.61
CA ASP A 105 -6.45 -12.68 -21.68
C ASP A 105 -7.75 -13.45 -21.92
N SER A 106 -8.42 -13.03 -22.99
CA SER A 106 -9.47 -13.77 -23.67
C SER A 106 -8.87 -15.05 -24.24
N GLN A 107 -9.27 -16.18 -23.70
CA GLN A 107 -9.45 -17.38 -24.52
C GLN A 107 -10.82 -17.98 -24.19
N ASN A 108 -11.81 -17.58 -24.98
CA ASN A 108 -12.96 -18.40 -25.31
C ASN A 108 -12.66 -18.94 -26.73
N PRO A 109 -12.84 -20.23 -27.00
CA PRO A 109 -14.16 -20.62 -27.50
C PRO A 109 -14.59 -22.01 -27.01
N ASP A 110 -15.90 -22.17 -26.83
CA ASP A 110 -16.75 -23.31 -27.22
C ASP A 110 -17.95 -23.31 -26.25
N GLY A 111 -19.13 -22.83 -26.63
CA GLY A 111 -19.85 -23.21 -27.84
C GLY A 111 -20.69 -24.45 -27.55
N GLN A 112 -21.65 -24.36 -26.62
CA GLN A 112 -22.63 -25.44 -26.44
C GLN A 112 -24.01 -24.92 -26.01
N THR A 113 -24.85 -24.70 -27.00
CA THR A 113 -26.28 -25.07 -27.01
C THR A 113 -26.46 -26.00 -28.22
N PRO A 114 -27.56 -26.76 -28.42
CA PRO A 114 -28.89 -26.64 -27.80
C PRO A 114 -29.61 -27.99 -27.52
N ASP A 115 -30.91 -27.88 -27.23
CA ASP A 115 -32.00 -28.85 -27.47
C ASP A 115 -32.01 -30.14 -26.62
N GLY A 116 -33.14 -30.58 -26.08
CA GLY A 116 -34.45 -30.65 -26.71
C GLY A 116 -34.95 -32.08 -26.48
N GLY A 117 -36.20 -32.23 -26.07
CA GLY A 117 -36.75 -33.44 -25.47
C GLY A 117 -36.65 -34.73 -26.31
N SER A 118 -36.91 -35.84 -25.64
CA SER A 118 -37.21 -37.13 -26.27
C SER A 118 -38.06 -38.01 -25.33
N PRO A 119 -38.85 -38.93 -25.89
CA PRO A 119 -40.23 -39.19 -25.48
C PRO A 119 -40.48 -40.60 -24.90
N ASP A 120 -41.64 -40.72 -24.25
CA ASP A 120 -42.65 -41.80 -24.28
C ASP A 120 -42.28 -43.29 -24.51
N SER A 121 -42.86 -44.13 -23.63
CA SER A 121 -43.38 -45.51 -23.81
C SER A 121 -42.47 -46.76 -23.70
N PRO A 122 -43.01 -47.99 -23.46
CA PRO A 122 -44.29 -48.39 -22.84
C PRO A 122 -44.22 -49.59 -21.83
N ALA A 123 -45.41 -49.90 -21.27
CA ALA A 123 -45.94 -51.07 -20.53
C ALA A 123 -45.25 -52.45 -20.59
N GLN A 124 -45.38 -53.24 -19.50
CA GLN A 124 -46.02 -54.59 -19.36
C GLN A 124 -46.36 -54.80 -17.84
N GLY A 125 -47.55 -55.27 -17.41
CA GLY A 125 -47.98 -56.68 -17.30
C GLY A 125 -47.22 -57.36 -16.14
N GLU A 126 -47.79 -57.95 -15.08
CA GLU A 126 -49.09 -58.56 -14.75
C GLU A 126 -49.31 -58.47 -13.22
#